data_AF-A0A097QSK0-F1
#
_entry.id   AF-A0A097QSK0-F1
#
_cell.length_a   1.000
_cell.length_b   1.000
_cell.length_c   1.000
_cell.angle_alpha   90.00
_cell.angle_beta   90.00
_cell.angle_gamma   90.00
#
_symmetry.space_group_name_H-M   'P 1'
#
loop_
_entity.id
_entity.type
_entity.pdbx_description
1 polymer ?
#
loop_
_entity_poly.entity_id
_entity_poly.type
_entity_poly.pdbx_seq_one_letter_code
_entity_poly.pdbx_strand_id
1 'polypeptide(L)'
;MPLWKDGKLGLPVKEAVKLFPELEKYLDKRGRLDLSNRETRILYNRAIAKALFGLEIEYHPRGLVTTPVSRYLFLKTFLRGGEKVLEIGTGHTAMIALMAEKLFKCDVTATELDEEFFEYARKNIERNGARVRLLKSNGGIIRGVVPEGERFDVVFSAPPYYEKPTRGVLTEREGVGGGKYGEAFSVKLLEEARDYLKPGGRVALFLPDKEPLIDAISEKGKELDYSVKDVRFKAGTRWRHSLILTL
;
A
#
# COMPACT_ATOMS: atom_id res chain seq x y z
N MET A 1 -2.40 -2.07 -24.34
CA MET A 1 -1.80 -0.85 -23.75
C MET A 1 -2.70 -0.41 -22.61
N PRO A 2 -2.17 0.01 -21.44
CA PRO A 2 -2.99 0.62 -20.40
C PRO A 2 -3.83 1.73 -21.04
N LEU A 3 -5.09 1.92 -20.64
CA LEU A 3 -5.96 2.95 -21.21
C LEU A 3 -5.49 4.33 -20.74
N TRP A 4 -4.46 4.85 -21.40
CA TRP A 4 -3.97 6.22 -21.27
C TRP A 4 -5.00 7.15 -21.92
N LYS A 5 -5.78 7.88 -21.13
CA LYS A 5 -6.54 9.02 -21.65
C LYS A 5 -6.10 10.28 -20.91
N ASP A 6 -5.67 11.29 -21.66
CA ASP A 6 -5.33 12.63 -21.18
C ASP A 6 -4.18 12.71 -20.15
N GLY A 7 -3.21 11.78 -20.23
CA GLY A 7 -2.02 11.78 -19.36
C GLY A 7 -2.28 11.41 -17.89
N LYS A 8 -3.49 10.94 -17.55
CA LYS A 8 -3.87 10.55 -16.19
C LYS A 8 -4.07 9.04 -16.09
N LEU A 9 -3.47 8.42 -15.06
CA LEU A 9 -3.65 7.00 -14.78
C LEU A 9 -5.05 6.76 -14.19
N GLY A 10 -5.90 6.05 -14.92
CA GLY A 10 -7.28 5.73 -14.50
C GLY A 10 -8.01 4.84 -15.50
N LEU A 11 -9.23 4.43 -15.18
CA LEU A 11 -10.07 3.61 -16.05
C LEU A 11 -11.39 4.35 -16.29
N PRO A 12 -11.76 4.70 -17.54
CA PRO A 12 -13.06 5.30 -17.80
C PRO A 12 -14.20 4.41 -17.30
N VAL A 13 -15.24 5.00 -16.69
CA VAL A 13 -16.38 4.26 -16.11
C VAL A 13 -16.99 3.26 -17.10
N LYS A 14 -17.15 3.67 -18.36
CA LYS A 14 -17.68 2.80 -19.42
C LYS A 14 -16.81 1.54 -19.65
N GLU A 15 -15.49 1.67 -19.56
CA GLU A 15 -14.59 0.52 -19.70
C GLU A 15 -14.59 -0.36 -18.44
N ALA A 16 -14.74 0.26 -17.26
CA ALA A 16 -14.91 -0.49 -16.02
C ALA A 16 -16.19 -1.35 -16.02
N VAL A 17 -17.30 -0.79 -16.51
CA VAL A 17 -18.58 -1.49 -16.65
C VAL A 17 -18.49 -2.68 -17.61
N LYS A 18 -17.77 -2.54 -18.74
CA LYS A 18 -17.54 -3.67 -19.66
C LYS A 18 -16.82 -4.84 -19.00
N LEU A 19 -15.88 -4.55 -18.10
CA LEU A 19 -15.12 -5.59 -17.37
C LEU A 19 -15.88 -6.15 -16.17
N PHE A 20 -16.72 -5.33 -15.54
CA PHE A 20 -17.51 -5.66 -14.34
C PHE A 20 -18.93 -5.10 -14.52
N PRO A 21 -19.82 -5.83 -15.22
CA PRO A 21 -21.19 -5.38 -15.53
C PRO A 21 -22.03 -5.05 -14.29
N GLU A 22 -21.68 -5.62 -13.13
CA GLU A 22 -22.32 -5.30 -11.85
C GLU A 22 -22.16 -3.84 -11.44
N LEU A 23 -21.27 -3.06 -12.08
CA LEU A 23 -21.17 -1.61 -11.87
C LEU A 23 -22.38 -0.84 -12.43
N GLU A 24 -23.15 -1.40 -13.36
CA GLU A 24 -24.31 -0.72 -13.96
C GLU A 24 -25.37 -0.33 -12.91
N LYS A 25 -25.56 -1.17 -11.89
CA LYS A 25 -26.52 -0.92 -10.79
C LYS A 25 -26.18 0.33 -9.95
N TYR A 26 -24.98 0.89 -10.12
CA TYR A 26 -24.47 2.03 -9.35
C TYR A 26 -24.25 3.30 -10.19
N LEU A 27 -24.76 3.33 -11.43
CA LEU A 27 -24.67 4.52 -12.28
C LEU A 27 -25.83 5.49 -12.02
N ASP A 28 -25.50 6.78 -11.91
CA ASP A 28 -26.51 7.84 -11.96
C ASP A 28 -27.01 8.07 -13.41
N LYS A 29 -28.04 8.91 -13.57
CA LYS A 29 -28.60 9.27 -14.89
C LYS A 29 -27.59 9.91 -15.86
N ARG A 30 -26.42 10.34 -15.36
CA ARG A 30 -25.34 10.95 -16.15
C ARG A 30 -24.18 9.97 -16.40
N GLY A 31 -24.31 8.70 -16.02
CA GLY A 31 -23.29 7.65 -16.18
C GLY A 31 -22.13 7.77 -15.21
N ARG A 32 -22.31 8.41 -14.05
CA ARG A 32 -21.30 8.52 -12.99
C ARG A 32 -21.53 7.47 -11.93
N LEU A 33 -20.46 6.87 -11.42
CA LEU A 33 -20.54 5.91 -10.32
C LEU A 33 -20.79 6.61 -8.98
N ASP A 34 -21.70 6.06 -8.17
CA ASP A 34 -21.82 6.43 -6.76
C ASP A 34 -20.62 5.88 -5.95
N LEU A 35 -19.59 6.71 -5.79
CA LEU A 35 -18.39 6.36 -5.02
C LEU A 35 -18.57 6.53 -3.50
N SER A 36 -19.73 6.98 -3.02
CA SER A 36 -20.02 6.94 -1.57
C SER A 36 -20.25 5.48 -1.12
N ASN A 37 -20.91 4.69 -1.98
CA ASN A 37 -21.12 3.27 -1.78
C ASN A 37 -19.80 2.47 -1.79
N ARG A 38 -19.61 1.60 -0.78
CA ARG A 38 -18.39 0.80 -0.62
C ARG A 38 -18.25 -0.29 -1.68
N GLU A 39 -19.35 -0.94 -2.03
CA GLU A 39 -19.35 -2.01 -3.04
C GLU A 39 -19.02 -1.46 -4.42
N THR A 40 -19.59 -0.30 -4.80
CA THR A 40 -19.20 0.42 -6.02
C THR A 40 -17.70 0.70 -6.06
N ARG A 41 -17.14 1.20 -4.94
CA ARG A 41 -15.69 1.45 -4.86
C ARG A 41 -14.87 0.18 -4.99
N ILE A 42 -15.30 -0.94 -4.40
CA ILE A 42 -14.59 -2.23 -4.55
C ILE A 42 -14.61 -2.68 -6.00
N LEU A 43 -15.79 -2.77 -6.60
CA LEU A 43 -15.94 -3.24 -7.98
C LEU A 43 -15.12 -2.38 -8.94
N TYR A 44 -15.15 -1.06 -8.77
CA TYR A 44 -14.37 -0.15 -9.60
C TYR A 44 -12.86 -0.31 -9.40
N ASN A 45 -12.38 -0.50 -8.16
CA ASN A 45 -10.96 -0.76 -7.92
C ASN A 45 -10.51 -2.14 -8.41
N ARG A 46 -11.38 -3.17 -8.38
CA ARG A 46 -11.14 -4.48 -9.03
C ARG A 46 -11.02 -4.33 -10.55
N ALA A 47 -11.91 -3.55 -11.16
CA ALA A 47 -11.84 -3.23 -12.59
C ALA A 47 -10.52 -2.54 -12.97
N ILE A 48 -10.10 -1.54 -12.17
CA ILE A 48 -8.82 -0.87 -12.36
C ILE A 48 -7.64 -1.84 -12.18
N ALA A 49 -7.64 -2.64 -11.12
CA ALA A 49 -6.58 -3.62 -10.86
C ALA A 49 -6.38 -4.57 -12.04
N LYS A 50 -7.49 -5.09 -12.58
CA LYS A 50 -7.47 -5.98 -13.75
C LYS A 50 -7.04 -5.27 -15.02
N ALA A 51 -7.64 -4.12 -15.33
CA ALA A 51 -7.42 -3.42 -16.59
C ALA A 51 -6.02 -2.80 -16.73
N LEU A 52 -5.49 -2.22 -15.64
CA LEU A 52 -4.24 -1.45 -15.69
C LEU A 52 -3.03 -2.28 -15.26
N PHE A 53 -3.22 -3.25 -14.36
CA PHE A 53 -2.11 -3.97 -13.73
C PHE A 53 -2.18 -5.49 -13.96
N GLY A 54 -3.22 -6.00 -14.63
CA GLY A 54 -3.40 -7.43 -14.85
C GLY A 54 -3.57 -8.21 -13.53
N LEU A 55 -4.10 -7.56 -12.50
CA LEU A 55 -4.28 -8.15 -11.17
C LEU A 55 -5.74 -8.51 -10.92
N GLU A 56 -5.99 -9.76 -10.56
CA GLU A 56 -7.29 -10.21 -10.07
C GLU A 56 -7.31 -10.17 -8.56
N ILE A 57 -8.09 -9.26 -7.98
CA ILE A 57 -8.09 -9.03 -6.53
C ILE A 57 -9.48 -9.27 -5.94
N GLU A 58 -9.50 -10.01 -4.85
CA GLU A 58 -10.62 -10.18 -3.94
C GLU A 58 -10.44 -9.26 -2.73
N TYR A 59 -11.47 -8.49 -2.40
CA TYR A 59 -11.45 -7.56 -1.28
C TYR A 59 -12.18 -8.17 -0.09
N HIS A 60 -11.62 -7.97 1.10
CA HIS A 60 -12.26 -8.34 2.34
C HIS A 60 -13.48 -7.43 2.57
N PRO A 61 -14.63 -7.94 3.05
CA PRO A 61 -15.85 -7.14 3.28
C PRO A 61 -15.67 -5.98 4.29
N ARG A 62 -14.68 -6.07 5.19
CA ARG A 62 -14.40 -5.04 6.20
C ARG A 62 -13.05 -4.34 6.03
N GLY A 63 -12.21 -4.80 5.11
CA GLY A 63 -10.87 -4.23 4.96
C GLY A 63 -10.87 -2.88 4.24
N LEU A 64 -9.74 -2.17 4.27
CA LEU A 64 -9.54 -0.95 3.50
C LEU A 64 -9.84 -1.12 2.01
N VAL A 65 -10.60 -0.20 1.40
CA VAL A 65 -10.74 -0.19 -0.07
C VAL A 65 -9.46 0.37 -0.70
N THR A 66 -8.46 -0.50 -0.87
CA THR A 66 -7.17 -0.23 -1.51
C THR A 66 -7.33 0.27 -2.94
N THR A 67 -6.78 1.44 -3.25
CA THR A 67 -6.85 2.06 -4.58
C THR A 67 -5.55 1.84 -5.37
N PRO A 68 -5.54 0.96 -6.40
CA PRO A 68 -4.31 0.45 -6.99
C PRO A 68 -3.49 1.55 -7.70
N VAL A 69 -4.13 2.52 -8.36
CA VAL A 69 -3.45 3.67 -9.00
C VAL A 69 -2.56 4.42 -8.03
N SER A 70 -3.04 4.72 -6.82
CA SER A 70 -2.26 5.47 -5.83
C SER A 70 -1.05 4.69 -5.32
N ARG A 71 -1.20 3.37 -5.18
CA ARG A 71 -0.14 2.46 -4.73
C ARG A 71 0.91 2.25 -5.82
N TYR A 72 0.50 2.16 -7.07
CA TYR A 72 1.43 2.11 -8.19
C TYR A 72 2.26 3.40 -8.31
N LEU A 73 1.61 4.57 -8.18
CA LEU A 73 2.33 5.85 -8.18
C LEU A 73 3.34 5.94 -7.04
N PHE A 74 2.99 5.43 -5.85
CA PHE A 74 3.92 5.29 -4.72
C PHE A 74 5.12 4.42 -5.09
N LEU A 75 4.92 3.20 -5.61
CA LEU A 75 6.02 2.32 -5.99
C LEU A 75 6.99 2.98 -6.99
N LYS A 76 6.47 3.75 -7.95
CA LYS A 76 7.28 4.46 -8.96
C LYS A 76 8.24 5.51 -8.38
N THR A 77 8.01 6.01 -7.16
CA THR A 77 8.90 7.04 -6.60
C THR A 77 10.24 6.46 -6.16
N PHE A 78 10.26 5.19 -5.72
CA PHE A 78 11.43 4.58 -5.08
C PHE A 78 11.90 3.26 -5.68
N LEU A 79 11.03 2.45 -6.31
CA LEU A 79 11.49 1.21 -6.96
C LEU A 79 12.24 1.52 -8.26
N ARG A 80 13.26 0.69 -8.52
CA ARG A 80 14.10 0.68 -9.72
C ARG A 80 13.99 -0.67 -10.45
N GLY A 81 13.54 -1.70 -9.75
CA GLY A 81 13.25 -3.02 -10.28
C GLY A 81 14.38 -4.03 -10.06
N GLY A 82 14.01 -5.31 -9.90
CA GLY A 82 14.94 -6.39 -9.53
C GLY A 82 15.39 -6.37 -8.07
N GLU A 83 14.83 -5.50 -7.24
CA GLU A 83 15.20 -5.32 -5.84
C GLU A 83 14.63 -6.45 -4.96
N LYS A 84 15.35 -6.82 -3.90
CA LYS A 84 14.79 -7.62 -2.80
C LYS A 84 14.09 -6.69 -1.82
N VAL A 85 12.79 -6.87 -1.63
CA VAL A 85 11.95 -5.91 -0.92
C VAL A 85 11.10 -6.55 0.16
N LEU A 86 10.79 -5.76 1.19
CA LEU A 86 9.92 -6.13 2.30
C LEU A 86 8.74 -5.16 2.40
N GLU A 87 7.52 -5.65 2.20
CA GLU A 87 6.30 -4.90 2.53
C GLU A 87 5.86 -5.21 3.96
N ILE A 88 5.59 -4.17 4.75
CA ILE A 88 5.01 -4.30 6.09
C ILE A 88 3.53 -3.95 6.07
N GLY A 89 2.68 -4.92 6.47
CA GLY A 89 1.23 -4.76 6.53
C GLY A 89 0.61 -4.69 5.14
N THR A 90 0.76 -5.76 4.35
CA THR A 90 0.29 -5.84 2.95
C THR A 90 -1.24 -5.73 2.81
N GLY A 91 -1.95 -5.96 3.92
CA GLY A 91 -3.40 -5.97 3.99
C GLY A 91 -4.00 -7.12 3.21
N HIS A 92 -5.32 -7.28 3.32
CA HIS A 92 -6.04 -8.36 2.66
C HIS A 92 -5.87 -8.41 1.13
N THR A 93 -5.52 -7.29 0.49
CA THR A 93 -5.37 -7.24 -0.98
C THR A 93 -4.02 -7.73 -1.49
N ALA A 94 -2.97 -7.73 -0.68
CA ALA A 94 -1.59 -7.90 -1.11
C ALA A 94 -1.15 -6.99 -2.29
N MET A 95 -1.83 -5.85 -2.49
CA MET A 95 -1.80 -5.11 -3.75
C MET A 95 -0.41 -4.58 -4.10
N ILE A 96 0.30 -3.99 -3.12
CA ILE A 96 1.62 -3.39 -3.37
C ILE A 96 2.65 -4.48 -3.61
N ALA A 97 2.68 -5.53 -2.78
CA ALA A 97 3.52 -6.71 -3.00
C ALA A 97 3.33 -7.33 -4.40
N LEU A 98 2.09 -7.52 -4.83
CA LEU A 98 1.76 -8.04 -6.17
C LEU A 98 2.27 -7.13 -7.28
N MET A 99 2.12 -5.81 -7.15
CA MET A 99 2.66 -4.86 -8.14
C MET A 99 4.18 -4.82 -8.14
N ALA A 100 4.82 -4.88 -6.97
CA ALA A 100 6.29 -4.90 -6.86
C ALA A 100 6.88 -6.14 -7.54
N GLU A 101 6.29 -7.32 -7.33
CA GLU A 101 6.72 -8.56 -7.98
C GLU A 101 6.47 -8.51 -9.49
N LYS A 102 5.23 -8.29 -9.94
CA LYS A 102 4.89 -8.40 -11.36
C LYS A 102 5.42 -7.27 -12.23
N LEU A 103 5.36 -6.03 -11.74
CA LEU A 103 5.64 -4.84 -12.57
C LEU A 103 7.08 -4.36 -12.41
N PHE A 104 7.68 -4.58 -11.25
CA PHE A 104 9.05 -4.17 -10.96
C PHE A 104 10.01 -5.36 -10.85
N LYS A 105 9.54 -6.61 -11.01
CA LYS A 105 10.37 -7.83 -10.95
C LYS A 105 11.14 -7.97 -9.63
N CYS A 106 10.55 -7.50 -8.54
CA CYS A 106 11.18 -7.57 -7.21
C CYS A 106 11.08 -8.98 -6.64
N ASP A 107 12.05 -9.35 -5.79
CA ASP A 107 11.94 -10.49 -4.87
C ASP A 107 11.23 -9.99 -3.60
N VAL A 108 9.97 -10.38 -3.41
CA VAL A 108 9.06 -9.74 -2.44
C VAL A 108 8.79 -10.65 -1.25
N THR A 109 9.13 -10.15 -0.06
CA THR A 109 8.57 -10.62 1.20
C THR A 109 7.49 -9.63 1.65
N ALA A 110 6.36 -10.12 2.16
CA ALA A 110 5.28 -9.29 2.67
C ALA A 110 4.81 -9.81 4.04
N THR A 111 4.49 -8.92 4.97
CA THR A 111 3.96 -9.29 6.29
C THR A 111 2.51 -8.87 6.46
N GLU A 112 1.74 -9.64 7.22
CA GLU A 112 0.38 -9.27 7.66
C GLU A 112 0.13 -9.78 9.08
N LEU A 113 -0.51 -8.97 9.91
CA LEU A 113 -0.79 -9.25 11.32
C LEU A 113 -2.18 -9.86 11.51
N ASP A 114 -3.18 -9.40 10.76
CA ASP A 114 -4.56 -9.86 10.90
C ASP A 114 -4.76 -11.24 10.25
N GLU A 115 -5.52 -12.13 10.89
CA GLU A 115 -5.70 -13.51 10.42
C GLU A 115 -6.58 -13.58 9.17
N GLU A 116 -7.71 -12.87 9.19
CA GLU A 116 -8.61 -12.82 8.05
C GLU A 116 -7.90 -12.16 6.87
N PHE A 117 -7.13 -11.09 7.10
CA PHE A 117 -6.40 -10.42 6.03
C PHE A 117 -5.23 -11.23 5.50
N PHE A 118 -4.50 -11.96 6.35
CA PHE A 118 -3.44 -12.85 5.90
C PHE A 118 -3.99 -13.90 4.93
N GLU A 119 -5.13 -14.52 5.23
CA GLU A 119 -5.74 -15.51 4.35
C GLU A 119 -6.24 -14.92 3.02
N TYR A 120 -6.79 -13.71 3.04
CA TYR A 120 -7.15 -13.01 1.79
C TYR A 120 -5.91 -12.64 0.97
N ALA A 121 -4.85 -12.16 1.62
CA ALA A 121 -3.58 -11.83 0.97
C ALA A 121 -2.99 -13.08 0.30
N ARG A 122 -2.94 -14.21 1.02
CA ARG A 122 -2.50 -15.51 0.49
C ARG A 122 -3.29 -15.93 -0.75
N LYS A 123 -4.62 -15.90 -0.68
CA LYS A 123 -5.49 -16.24 -1.81
C LYS A 123 -5.29 -15.29 -3.00
N ASN A 124 -5.10 -14.00 -2.76
CA ASN A 124 -4.81 -13.03 -3.82
C ASN A 124 -3.43 -13.28 -4.46
N ILE A 125 -2.42 -13.65 -3.68
CA ILE A 125 -1.10 -14.04 -4.19
C ILE A 125 -1.21 -15.27 -5.10
N GLU A 126 -1.89 -16.32 -4.64
CA GLU A 126 -2.13 -17.56 -5.40
C GLU A 126 -2.93 -17.31 -6.68
N ARG A 127 -4.03 -16.56 -6.59
CA ARG A 127 -4.90 -16.20 -7.73
C ARG A 127 -4.14 -15.49 -8.84
N ASN A 128 -3.10 -14.73 -8.49
CA ASN A 128 -2.27 -14.01 -9.45
C ASN A 128 -1.02 -14.81 -9.89
N GLY A 129 -0.81 -16.03 -9.38
CA GLY A 129 0.40 -16.81 -9.67
C GLY A 129 1.69 -16.10 -9.26
N ALA A 130 1.62 -15.22 -8.25
CA ALA A 130 2.76 -14.44 -7.80
C ALA A 130 3.60 -15.23 -6.79
N ARG A 131 4.90 -14.94 -6.74
CA ARG A 131 5.86 -15.60 -5.84
C ARG A 131 6.23 -14.71 -4.65
N VAL A 132 5.22 -14.05 -4.07
CA VAL A 132 5.41 -13.24 -2.86
C VAL A 132 5.53 -14.17 -1.66
N ARG A 133 6.61 -14.04 -0.88
CA ARG A 133 6.75 -14.73 0.40
C ARG A 133 5.94 -14.01 1.47
N LEU A 134 4.76 -14.54 1.79
CA LEU A 134 3.90 -13.98 2.83
C LEU A 134 4.27 -14.54 4.22
N LEU A 135 4.52 -13.65 5.18
CA LEU A 135 4.85 -13.98 6.56
C LEU A 135 3.77 -13.47 7.52
N LYS A 136 3.34 -14.33 8.42
CA LYS A 136 2.36 -13.98 9.44
C LYS A 136 3.06 -13.29 10.61
N SER A 137 2.64 -12.06 10.93
CA SER A 137 3.09 -11.38 12.14
C SER A 137 2.25 -11.81 13.34
N ASN A 138 2.92 -12.00 14.49
CA ASN A 138 2.31 -12.25 15.80
C ASN A 138 2.37 -11.03 16.72
N GLY A 139 2.49 -9.82 16.15
CA GLY A 139 2.51 -8.54 16.88
C GLY A 139 3.79 -7.72 16.69
N GLY A 140 4.82 -8.30 16.06
CA GLY A 140 6.03 -7.58 15.66
C GLY A 140 5.85 -6.80 14.34
N ILE A 141 6.75 -5.85 14.09
CA ILE A 141 6.79 -5.12 12.81
C ILE A 141 7.75 -5.82 11.85
N ILE A 142 9.04 -5.85 12.17
CA ILE A 142 10.07 -6.60 11.45
C ILE A 142 10.72 -7.60 12.40
N ARG A 143 11.23 -7.13 13.55
CA ARG A 143 11.89 -7.98 14.55
C ARG A 143 10.91 -9.01 15.09
N GLY A 144 11.34 -10.28 15.13
CA GLY A 144 10.50 -11.41 15.53
C GLY A 144 9.46 -11.87 14.49
N VAL A 145 9.44 -11.26 13.30
CA VAL A 145 8.58 -11.67 12.17
C VAL A 145 9.43 -12.13 10.99
N VAL A 146 10.42 -11.31 10.63
CA VAL A 146 11.37 -11.60 9.56
C VAL A 146 12.57 -12.35 10.16
N PRO A 147 13.09 -13.41 9.50
CA PRO A 147 14.23 -14.14 10.02
C PRO A 147 15.47 -13.24 10.20
N GLU A 148 16.19 -13.47 11.29
CA GLU A 148 17.45 -12.76 11.55
C GLU A 148 18.48 -13.02 10.45
N GLY A 149 19.29 -12.01 10.15
CA GLY A 149 20.27 -12.06 9.06
C GLY A 149 19.72 -11.72 7.68
N GLU A 150 18.39 -11.69 7.49
CA GLU A 150 17.83 -11.20 6.23
C GLU A 150 18.09 -9.71 6.03
N ARG A 151 18.38 -9.33 4.77
CA ARG A 151 18.61 -7.95 4.36
C ARG A 151 17.86 -7.63 3.07
N PHE A 152 17.30 -6.43 2.99
CA PHE A 152 16.50 -5.94 1.88
C PHE A 152 17.12 -4.68 1.27
N ASP A 153 16.91 -4.50 -0.03
CA ASP A 153 17.25 -3.25 -0.72
C ASP A 153 16.23 -2.16 -0.34
N VAL A 154 14.95 -2.55 -0.16
CA VAL A 154 13.88 -1.64 0.23
C VAL A 154 12.94 -2.29 1.24
N VAL A 155 12.62 -1.56 2.31
CA VAL A 155 11.47 -1.83 3.17
C VAL A 155 10.39 -0.78 2.88
N PHE A 156 9.13 -1.16 2.74
CA PHE A 156 8.07 -0.18 2.51
C PHE A 156 6.76 -0.54 3.20
N SER A 157 5.95 0.48 3.47
CA SER A 157 4.64 0.30 4.10
C SER A 157 3.67 1.42 3.70
N ALA A 158 2.37 1.11 3.75
CA ALA A 158 1.30 2.10 3.86
C ALA A 158 0.79 2.06 5.30
N PRO A 159 1.52 2.70 6.25
CA PRO A 159 1.31 2.45 7.67
C PRO A 159 -0.03 2.99 8.17
N PRO A 160 -0.56 2.45 9.27
CA PRO A 160 -1.59 3.14 10.04
C PRO A 160 -1.04 4.49 10.53
N TYR A 161 -1.88 5.53 10.53
CA TYR A 161 -1.44 6.92 10.75
C TYR A 161 -2.38 7.76 11.61
N TYR A 162 -3.45 7.18 12.14
CA TYR A 162 -4.32 7.88 13.08
C TYR A 162 -3.74 7.84 14.50
N GLU A 163 -3.87 8.94 15.23
CA GLU A 163 -3.45 9.05 16.63
C GLU A 163 -4.25 8.10 17.55
N LYS A 164 -5.55 7.99 17.26
CA LYS A 164 -6.55 7.29 18.05
C LYS A 164 -7.58 6.63 17.13
N PRO A 165 -8.36 5.64 17.62
CA PRO A 165 -9.46 5.06 16.88
C PRO A 165 -10.39 6.12 16.27
N THR A 166 -10.63 6.05 14.96
CA THR A 166 -11.59 6.94 14.27
C THR A 166 -12.82 6.15 13.85
N ARG A 167 -14.00 6.77 13.94
CA ARG A 167 -15.24 6.13 13.48
C ARG A 167 -15.23 5.97 11.96
N GLY A 168 -15.47 4.75 11.48
CA GLY A 168 -16.17 4.53 10.22
C GLY A 168 -15.40 4.13 8.96
N VAL A 169 -14.10 3.80 9.00
CA VAL A 169 -13.40 3.43 7.74
C VAL A 169 -12.40 2.27 7.86
N LEU A 170 -11.84 2.03 9.05
CA LEU A 170 -10.79 1.04 9.28
C LEU A 170 -11.02 0.36 10.64
N THR A 171 -10.59 -0.89 10.79
CA THR A 171 -10.46 -1.49 12.12
C THR A 171 -9.43 -0.69 12.95
N GLU A 172 -9.52 -0.71 14.28
CA GLU A 172 -8.54 0.00 15.13
C GLU A 172 -7.10 -0.41 14.79
N ARG A 173 -6.91 -1.70 14.48
CA ARG A 173 -5.63 -2.29 14.09
C ARG A 173 -5.12 -1.81 12.72
N GLU A 174 -6.00 -1.52 11.77
CA GLU A 174 -5.62 -0.97 10.44
C GLU A 174 -5.36 0.54 10.46
N GLY A 175 -5.90 1.27 11.45
CA GLY A 175 -5.95 2.72 11.43
C GLY A 175 -4.95 3.41 12.34
N VAL A 176 -4.72 2.87 13.54
CA VAL A 176 -4.04 3.61 14.62
C VAL A 176 -2.53 3.43 14.54
N GLY A 177 -1.83 4.50 14.16
CA GLY A 177 -0.36 4.56 14.20
C GLY A 177 0.17 4.90 15.59
N GLY A 178 -0.63 5.59 16.42
CA GLY A 178 -0.25 6.02 17.77
C GLY A 178 0.73 7.19 17.78
N GLY A 179 1.10 7.68 18.97
CA GLY A 179 1.91 8.89 19.11
C GLY A 179 1.09 10.18 19.04
N LYS A 180 1.78 11.32 18.99
CA LYS A 180 1.13 12.64 19.07
C LYS A 180 0.41 13.00 17.77
N TYR A 181 0.94 12.57 16.64
CA TYR A 181 0.48 12.86 15.28
C TYR A 181 0.16 11.61 14.46
N GLY A 182 0.30 10.41 15.03
CA GLY A 182 0.08 9.12 14.35
C GLY A 182 1.37 8.44 13.87
N GLU A 183 2.52 8.96 14.29
CA GLU A 183 3.87 8.63 13.84
C GLU A 183 4.45 7.36 14.48
N ALA A 184 3.95 6.91 15.63
CA ALA A 184 4.69 5.97 16.47
C ALA A 184 4.99 4.64 15.77
N PHE A 185 4.04 4.08 15.02
CA PHE A 185 4.27 2.89 14.19
C PHE A 185 5.38 3.13 13.14
N SER A 186 5.32 4.26 12.44
CA SER A 186 6.29 4.59 11.38
C SER A 186 7.69 4.80 11.96
N VAL A 187 7.80 5.47 13.11
CA VAL A 187 9.06 5.63 13.84
C VAL A 187 9.65 4.29 14.23
N LYS A 188 8.86 3.41 14.85
CA LYS A 188 9.32 2.07 15.25
C LYS A 188 9.75 1.22 14.05
N LEU A 189 9.02 1.33 12.93
CA LEU A 189 9.41 0.70 11.67
C LEU A 189 10.79 1.18 11.19
N LEU A 190 11.08 2.49 11.26
CA LEU A 190 12.39 3.05 10.87
C LEU A 190 13.51 2.54 11.77
N GLU A 191 13.27 2.43 13.07
CA GLU A 191 14.23 1.90 14.05
C GLU A 191 14.57 0.43 13.75
N GLU A 192 13.56 -0.41 13.55
CA GLU A 192 13.77 -1.83 13.26
C GLU A 192 14.37 -2.06 11.86
N ALA A 193 13.99 -1.25 10.87
CA ALA A 193 14.47 -1.41 9.49
C ALA A 193 15.98 -1.24 9.35
N ARG A 194 16.65 -0.46 10.21
CA ARG A 194 18.11 -0.27 10.16
C ARG A 194 18.87 -1.61 10.18
N ASP A 195 18.37 -2.58 10.94
CA ASP A 195 19.00 -3.90 11.09
C ASP A 195 18.71 -4.82 9.89
N TYR A 196 17.75 -4.48 9.03
CA TYR A 196 17.27 -5.31 7.93
C TYR A 196 17.51 -4.68 6.55
N LEU A 197 18.14 -3.51 6.49
CA LEU A 197 18.54 -2.87 5.24
C LEU A 197 19.97 -3.26 4.86
N LYS A 198 20.19 -3.47 3.57
CA LYS A 198 21.54 -3.50 3.00
C LYS A 198 22.17 -2.10 3.05
N PRO A 199 23.50 -1.97 2.90
CA PRO A 199 24.13 -0.66 2.69
C PRO A 199 23.50 0.09 1.51
N GLY A 200 23.09 1.36 1.72
CA GLY A 200 22.35 2.15 0.73
C GLY A 200 20.87 1.74 0.56
N GLY A 201 20.38 0.86 1.41
CA GLY A 201 18.98 0.46 1.46
C GLY A 201 18.07 1.59 1.96
N ARG A 202 16.78 1.50 1.66
CA ARG A 202 15.82 2.57 1.97
C ARG A 202 14.52 2.06 2.56
N VAL A 203 13.90 2.89 3.40
CA VAL A 203 12.51 2.78 3.81
C VAL A 203 11.65 3.72 2.96
N ALA A 204 10.50 3.26 2.47
CA ALA A 204 9.51 4.12 1.82
C ALA A 204 8.13 4.01 2.48
N LEU A 205 7.54 5.15 2.83
CA LEU A 205 6.24 5.22 3.52
C LEU A 205 5.20 5.95 2.66
N PHE A 206 4.05 5.32 2.47
CA PHE A 206 2.90 5.92 1.80
C PHE A 206 1.98 6.62 2.82
N LEU A 207 2.04 7.95 2.86
CA LEU A 207 1.45 8.77 3.92
C LEU A 207 0.31 9.68 3.41
N PRO A 208 -0.62 10.10 4.29
CA PRO A 208 -1.59 11.13 3.98
C PRO A 208 -0.93 12.51 3.83
N ASP A 209 -1.67 13.47 3.27
CA ASP A 209 -1.30 14.89 3.21
C ASP A 209 -1.51 15.53 4.59
N LYS A 210 -0.63 15.19 5.55
CA LYS A 210 -0.69 15.62 6.95
C LYS A 210 0.70 16.06 7.40
N GLU A 211 0.98 17.35 7.27
CA GLU A 211 2.30 17.94 7.51
C GLU A 211 2.90 17.61 8.89
N PRO A 212 2.19 17.75 10.04
CA PRO A 212 2.77 17.40 11.35
C PRO A 212 3.21 15.94 11.50
N LEU A 213 2.53 15.01 10.81
CA LEU A 213 2.91 13.60 10.79
C LEU A 213 4.18 13.39 9.96
N ILE A 214 4.25 14.02 8.78
CA ILE A 214 5.40 13.92 7.87
C ILE A 214 6.65 14.50 8.52
N ASP A 215 6.52 15.66 9.17
CA ASP A 215 7.62 16.33 9.86
C ASP A 215 8.14 15.47 11.01
N ALA A 216 7.27 14.95 11.87
CA ALA A 216 7.66 14.11 13.00
C ALA A 216 8.41 12.84 12.56
N ILE A 217 7.94 12.17 11.50
CA ILE A 217 8.64 10.99 10.94
C ILE A 217 9.98 11.39 10.31
N SER A 218 10.03 12.54 9.64
CA SER A 218 11.24 13.04 8.97
C SER A 218 12.33 13.44 9.97
N GLU A 219 11.97 14.14 11.05
CA GLU A 219 12.87 14.48 12.15
C GLU A 219 13.44 13.22 12.77
N LYS A 220 12.58 12.25 13.10
CA LYS A 220 13.03 11.00 13.69
C LYS A 220 13.90 10.16 12.75
N GLY A 221 13.60 10.19 11.45
CA GLY A 221 14.44 9.59 10.42
C GLY A 221 15.86 10.17 10.41
N LYS A 222 16.00 11.50 10.50
CA LYS A 222 17.30 12.17 10.56
C LYS A 222 18.07 11.84 11.85
N GLU A 223 17.40 11.76 12.99
CA GLU A 223 18.01 11.30 14.25
C GLU A 223 18.53 9.86 14.17
N LEU A 224 17.91 9.05 13.30
CA LEU A 224 18.31 7.68 12.99
C LEU A 224 19.26 7.62 11.77
N ASP A 225 19.97 8.71 11.48
CA ASP A 225 20.97 8.83 10.40
C ASP A 225 20.45 8.58 8.98
N TYR A 226 19.12 8.56 8.76
CA TYR A 226 18.58 8.48 7.41
C TYR A 226 18.63 9.84 6.71
N SER A 227 19.01 9.83 5.44
CA SER A 227 18.68 10.93 4.53
C SER A 227 17.21 10.87 4.13
N VAL A 228 16.50 12.01 4.13
CA VAL A 228 15.05 12.06 3.93
C VAL A 228 14.70 12.79 2.63
N LYS A 229 13.85 12.17 1.82
CA LYS A 229 13.25 12.74 0.61
C LYS A 229 11.74 12.53 0.63
N ASP A 230 10.99 13.62 0.58
CA ASP A 230 9.54 13.57 0.42
C ASP A 230 9.14 13.82 -1.04
N VAL A 231 8.29 12.94 -1.58
CA VAL A 231 7.66 13.11 -2.90
C VAL A 231 6.15 13.21 -2.71
N ARG A 232 5.62 14.42 -2.82
CA ARG A 232 4.19 14.70 -2.81
C ARG A 232 3.57 14.48 -4.19
N PHE A 233 2.48 13.73 -4.27
CA PHE A 233 1.76 13.47 -5.52
C PHE A 233 0.25 13.39 -5.31
N LYS A 234 -0.49 13.63 -6.40
CA LYS A 234 -1.96 13.58 -6.40
C LYS A 234 -2.45 12.30 -7.06
N ALA A 235 -3.32 11.56 -6.36
CA ALA A 235 -3.99 10.37 -6.88
C ALA A 235 -5.50 10.56 -6.76
N GLY A 236 -6.17 10.78 -7.89
CA GLY A 236 -7.58 11.18 -7.92
C GLY A 236 -7.79 12.54 -7.24
N THR A 237 -8.61 12.57 -6.19
CA THR A 237 -8.90 13.79 -5.43
C THR A 237 -8.00 14.00 -4.21
N ARG A 238 -7.14 13.02 -3.88
CA ARG A 238 -6.34 13.06 -2.64
C ARG A 238 -4.86 13.33 -2.95
N TRP A 239 -4.27 14.19 -2.13
CA TRP A 239 -2.82 14.30 -2.02
C TRP A 239 -2.27 13.18 -1.13
N ARG A 240 -1.08 12.71 -1.49
CA ARG A 240 -0.34 11.63 -0.84
C ARG A 240 1.14 11.97 -0.85
N HIS A 241 1.84 11.42 0.12
CA HIS A 241 3.27 11.56 0.26
C HIS A 241 3.93 10.20 0.16
N SER A 242 5.07 10.18 -0.51
CA SER A 242 6.02 9.08 -0.51
C SER A 242 7.26 9.57 0.24
N LEU A 243 7.32 9.29 1.54
CA LEU A 243 8.48 9.65 2.35
C LEU A 243 9.53 8.54 2.23
N ILE A 244 10.68 8.86 1.64
CA ILE A 244 11.76 7.94 1.34
C ILE A 244 12.94 8.27 2.25
N LEU A 245 13.38 7.30 3.03
CA LEU A 245 14.45 7.42 4.02
C LEU A 245 15.58 6.45 3.64
N THR A 246 16.76 6.96 3.31
CA THR A 246 17.89 6.14 2.83
C THR A 246 19.00 6.13 3.86
N LEU A 247 19.46 4.92 4.20
CA LEU A 247 20.55 4.67 5.16
C LEU A 247 21.93 4.85 4.52
#